data_AF-A0A9D1Q0Z5-F1
#
_entry.id   AF-A0A9D1Q0Z5-F1
#
_cell.length_a   1.000
_cell.length_b   1.000
_cell.length_c   1.000
_cell.angle_alpha   90.00
_cell.angle_beta   90.00
_cell.angle_gamma   90.00
#
_symmetry.space_group_name_H-M   'P 1'
#
loop_
_entity.id
_entity.type
_entity.pdbx_description
1 polymer ?
#
loop_
_entity_poly.entity_id
_entity_poly.type
_entity_poly.pdbx_seq_one_letter_code
_entity_poly.pdbx_strand_id
1 'polypeptide(L)'
;MLDKEVIVAIISVSGVLITAGITLVGYIWSKRQNKKVIFNQTVSEKRNIWLNEMRQYISEMLALANMAQNSYKPLEYYIARNQVVLRLNERETLHLMLHNQIKILDVCTSTNYLAIRDKVIELSKIILKEEWEKVKSEAKGEE
;
A
#
# COMPACT_ATOMS: atom_id res chain seq x y z
N MET A 1 0.76 -1.46 -69.40
CA MET A 1 1.20 -2.65 -68.65
C MET A 1 2.13 -2.11 -67.58
N LEU A 2 1.83 -2.24 -66.28
CA LEU A 2 2.77 -1.76 -65.26
C LEU A 2 4.04 -2.60 -65.36
N ASP A 3 5.21 -1.96 -65.42
CA ASP A 3 6.47 -2.68 -65.41
C ASP A 3 6.63 -3.45 -64.10
N LYS A 4 7.18 -4.67 -64.20
CA LYS A 4 7.41 -5.55 -63.04
C LYS A 4 8.18 -4.85 -61.93
N GLU A 5 9.10 -3.95 -62.28
CA GLU A 5 9.88 -3.16 -61.33
C GLU A 5 9.00 -2.19 -60.51
N VAL A 6 8.01 -1.55 -61.14
CA VAL A 6 7.08 -0.64 -60.46
C VAL A 6 6.18 -1.41 -59.49
N ILE A 7 5.74 -2.61 -59.87
CA ILE A 7 4.95 -3.48 -58.99
C ILE A 7 5.77 -3.91 -57.76
N VAL A 8 7.04 -4.30 -57.96
CA VAL A 8 7.95 -4.69 -56.87
C VAL A 8 8.24 -3.50 -55.94
N ALA A 9 8.42 -2.30 -56.49
CA ALA A 9 8.63 -1.08 -55.70
C ALA A 9 7.41 -0.70 -54.84
N ILE A 10 6.19 -0.83 -55.38
CA ILE A 10 4.96 -0.56 -54.62
C ILE A 10 4.80 -1.57 -53.48
N ILE A 11 5.06 -2.85 -53.74
CA ILE A 11 4.97 -3.91 -52.72
C ILE A 11 6.01 -3.69 -51.60
N SER A 12 7.24 -3.34 -51.95
CA SER A 12 8.31 -3.12 -50.96
C SER A 12 8.02 -1.90 -50.07
N VAL A 13 7.59 -0.77 -50.66
CA VAL A 13 7.20 0.44 -49.90
C VAL A 13 6.00 0.17 -49.00
N SER A 14 4.99 -0.55 -49.51
CA SER A 14 3.80 -0.92 -48.73
C SER A 14 4.16 -1.82 -47.53
N GLY A 15 5.06 -2.78 -47.73
CA GLY A 15 5.55 -3.65 -46.65
C GLY A 15 6.29 -2.87 -45.56
N VAL A 16 7.11 -1.88 -45.93
CA VAL A 16 7.82 -1.02 -44.97
C VAL A 16 6.85 -0.17 -44.15
N LEU A 17 5.84 0.43 -44.80
CA LEU A 17 4.84 1.26 -44.13
C LEU A 17 3.99 0.46 -43.14
N ILE A 18 3.57 -0.76 -43.52
CA ILE A 18 2.83 -1.66 -42.62
C ILE A 18 3.68 -2.06 -41.42
N THR A 19 4.94 -2.43 -41.65
CA THR A 19 5.87 -2.81 -40.58
C THR A 19 6.09 -1.66 -39.60
N ALA A 20 6.36 -0.46 -40.10
CA ALA A 20 6.52 0.74 -39.28
C ALA A 20 5.25 1.06 -38.46
N GLY A 21 4.07 0.89 -39.05
CA GLY A 21 2.79 1.06 -38.37
C GLY A 21 2.59 0.09 -37.21
N ILE A 22 2.86 -1.21 -37.42
CA ILE A 22 2.76 -2.24 -36.38
C ILE A 22 3.76 -1.97 -35.25
N THR A 23 5.01 -1.61 -35.58
CA THR A 23 6.03 -1.26 -34.58
C THR A 23 5.62 -0.05 -33.75
N LEU A 24 5.04 0.99 -34.38
CA LEU A 24 4.59 2.19 -33.69
C LEU A 24 3.45 1.89 -32.71
N VAL A 25 2.45 1.12 -33.14
CA VAL A 25 1.33 0.71 -32.28
C VAL A 25 1.83 -0.13 -31.11
N GLY A 26 2.71 -1.11 -31.38
CA GLY A 26 3.34 -1.94 -30.35
C GLY A 26 4.13 -1.10 -29.33
N TYR A 27 4.88 -0.10 -29.80
CA TYR A 27 5.63 0.82 -28.94
C TYR A 27 4.70 1.65 -28.04
N ILE A 28 3.61 2.22 -28.58
CA ILE A 28 2.65 3.01 -27.80
C ILE A 28 1.98 2.15 -26.72
N TRP A 29 1.59 0.92 -27.08
CA TRP A 29 1.01 -0.04 -26.14
C TRP A 29 2.00 -0.45 -25.04
N SER A 30 3.21 -0.85 -25.43
CA SER A 30 4.28 -1.22 -24.49
C SER A 30 4.59 -0.08 -23.51
N LYS A 31 4.68 1.16 -24.00
CA LYS A 31 4.91 2.34 -23.16
C LYS A 31 3.78 2.59 -22.15
N ARG A 32 2.52 2.36 -22.52
CA ARG A 32 1.37 2.50 -21.61
C ARG A 32 1.38 1.40 -20.55
N GLN A 33 1.66 0.15 -20.93
CA GLN A 33 1.74 -0.97 -19.99
C GLN A 33 2.89 -0.78 -19.00
N ASN A 34 4.08 -0.39 -19.48
CA ASN A 34 5.23 -0.11 -18.61
C ASN A 34 4.92 0.99 -17.58
N LYS A 35 4.21 2.06 -17.95
CA LYS A 35 3.80 3.09 -16.98
C LYS A 35 2.89 2.54 -15.89
N LYS A 36 1.90 1.70 -16.25
CA LYS A 36 1.00 1.06 -15.28
C LYS A 36 1.77 0.13 -14.35
N VAL A 37 2.65 -0.70 -14.89
CA VAL A 37 3.49 -1.63 -14.11
C VAL A 37 4.38 -0.88 -13.12
N ILE A 38 5.11 0.15 -13.58
CA ILE A 38 5.99 0.95 -12.71
C ILE A 38 5.19 1.65 -11.62
N PHE A 39 4.03 2.22 -11.95
CA PHE A 39 3.16 2.87 -10.98
C PHE A 39 2.67 1.88 -9.91
N ASN A 40 2.13 0.73 -10.32
CA ASN A 40 1.64 -0.30 -9.40
C ASN A 40 2.76 -0.81 -8.49
N GLN A 41 3.94 -1.11 -9.05
CA GLN A 41 5.12 -1.53 -8.28
C GLN A 41 5.52 -0.48 -7.24
N THR A 42 5.57 0.80 -7.65
CA THR A 42 5.93 1.90 -6.74
C THR A 42 4.91 2.03 -5.61
N VAL A 43 3.61 1.96 -5.91
CA VAL A 43 2.54 2.07 -4.91
C VAL A 43 2.59 0.89 -3.92
N SER A 44 2.74 -0.33 -4.42
CA SER A 44 2.86 -1.52 -3.58
C SER A 44 4.10 -1.47 -2.69
N GLU A 45 5.24 -0.99 -3.19
CA GLU A 45 6.45 -0.80 -2.39
C GLU A 45 6.24 0.23 -1.27
N LYS A 46 5.64 1.39 -1.60
CA LYS A 46 5.31 2.41 -0.58
C LYS A 46 4.31 1.91 0.45
N ARG A 47 3.31 1.11 0.05
CA ARG A 47 2.34 0.52 0.98
C ARG A 47 2.98 -0.54 1.89
N ASN A 48 3.94 -1.32 1.37
CA ASN A 48 4.70 -2.27 2.20
C ASN A 48 5.58 -1.55 3.24
N ILE A 49 6.22 -0.43 2.86
CA ILE A 49 6.94 0.43 3.81
C ILE A 49 5.98 0.95 4.89
N TRP A 50 4.84 1.51 4.47
CA TRP A 50 3.80 1.99 5.39
C TRP A 50 3.31 0.91 6.36
N LEU A 51 3.12 -0.34 5.90
CA LEU A 51 2.73 -1.47 6.74
C LEU A 51 3.78 -1.78 7.82
N ASN A 52 5.06 -1.72 7.47
CA ASN A 52 6.15 -1.96 8.41
C ASN A 52 6.28 -0.83 9.42
N GLU A 53 6.18 0.43 8.97
CA GLU A 53 6.13 1.59 9.86
C GLU A 53 4.96 1.50 10.84
N MET A 54 3.76 1.14 10.37
CA MET A 54 2.59 0.96 11.23
C MET A 54 2.83 -0.09 12.32
N ARG A 55 3.40 -1.25 11.97
CA ARG A 55 3.76 -2.29 12.95
C ARG A 55 4.72 -1.75 14.01
N GLN A 56 5.73 -0.99 13.58
CA GLN A 56 6.72 -0.41 14.47
C GLN A 56 6.10 0.58 15.45
N TYR A 57 5.29 1.53 14.96
CA TYR A 57 4.64 2.52 15.83
C TYR A 57 3.64 1.89 16.80
N ILE A 58 2.89 0.87 16.37
CA ILE A 58 2.00 0.11 17.26
C ILE A 58 2.81 -0.58 18.36
N SER A 59 3.91 -1.23 18.00
CA SER A 59 4.80 -1.92 18.94
C SER A 59 5.39 -0.95 19.97
N GLU A 60 5.90 0.19 19.53
CA GLU A 60 6.48 1.23 20.38
C GLU A 60 5.44 1.85 21.32
N MET A 61 4.27 2.21 20.79
CA MET A 61 3.15 2.72 21.57
C MET A 61 2.75 1.73 22.68
N LEU A 62 2.63 0.43 22.36
CA LEU A 62 2.26 -0.58 23.35
C LEU A 62 3.37 -0.82 24.39
N ALA A 63 4.65 -0.81 23.98
CA ALA A 63 5.77 -0.97 24.89
C ALA A 63 5.82 0.17 25.92
N LEU A 64 5.66 1.41 25.46
CA LEU A 64 5.65 2.58 26.34
C LEU A 64 4.41 2.62 27.23
N ALA A 65 3.24 2.19 26.72
CA ALA A 65 2.05 2.02 27.54
C ALA A 65 2.24 0.97 28.64
N ASN A 66 2.95 -0.12 28.35
CA ASN A 66 3.27 -1.15 29.33
C ASN A 66 4.14 -0.63 30.47
N MET A 67 5.10 0.24 30.16
CA MET A 67 6.01 0.81 31.16
C MET A 67 5.34 1.86 32.05
N ALA A 68 4.32 2.55 31.52
CA ALA A 68 3.63 3.64 32.20
C ALA A 68 2.15 3.33 32.45
N GLN A 69 1.84 2.12 32.93
CA GLN A 69 0.47 1.68 33.22
C GLN A 69 -0.18 2.46 34.36
N ASN A 70 0.57 2.89 35.37
CA ASN A 70 0.04 3.59 36.56
C ASN A 70 0.64 5.00 36.70
N SER A 71 1.17 5.54 35.61
CA SER A 71 1.83 6.84 35.57
C SER A 71 1.49 7.57 34.28
N TYR A 72 1.87 8.83 34.21
CA TYR A 72 1.74 9.60 32.99
C TYR A 72 2.60 8.98 31.88
N LYS A 73 2.03 8.85 30.68
CA LYS A 73 2.72 8.30 29.51
C LYS A 73 3.82 9.27 29.03
N PRO A 74 5.01 8.79 28.65
CA PRO A 74 6.09 9.65 28.19
C PRO A 74 5.76 10.30 26.83
N LEU A 75 6.51 11.33 26.43
CA LEU A 75 6.27 12.04 25.16
C LEU A 75 6.33 11.11 23.95
N GLU A 76 7.27 10.17 23.97
CA GLU A 76 7.52 9.16 22.94
C GLU A 76 6.27 8.31 22.69
N TYR A 77 5.47 8.05 23.75
CA TYR A 77 4.21 7.33 23.61
C TYR A 77 3.24 8.10 22.71
N TYR A 78 3.07 9.39 22.98
CA TYR A 78 2.17 10.24 22.20
C TYR A 78 2.66 10.44 20.77
N ILE A 79 3.98 10.49 20.56
CA ILE A 79 4.57 10.51 19.21
C ILE A 79 4.17 9.23 18.45
N ALA A 80 4.46 8.05 18.99
CA ALA A 80 4.12 6.78 18.35
C ALA A 80 2.61 6.62 18.14
N ARG A 81 1.81 6.95 19.17
CA ARG A 81 0.35 6.94 19.12
C ARG A 81 -0.21 7.83 18.03
N ASN A 82 0.31 9.05 17.87
CA ASN A 82 -0.13 9.96 16.80
C ASN A 82 0.25 9.44 15.42
N GLN A 83 1.42 8.80 15.26
CA GLN A 83 1.79 8.17 13.99
C GLN A 83 0.81 7.06 13.59
N VAL A 84 0.32 6.27 14.55
CA VAL A 84 -0.72 5.26 14.32
C VAL A 84 -2.05 5.93 13.96
N VAL A 85 -2.55 6.83 14.81
CA VAL A 85 -3.88 7.45 14.66
C VAL A 85 -4.01 8.23 13.34
N LEU A 86 -2.99 8.98 12.94
CA LEU A 86 -2.99 9.74 11.68
C LEU A 86 -3.09 8.86 10.42
N ARG A 87 -2.74 7.58 10.53
CA ARG A 87 -2.78 6.61 9.43
C ARG A 87 -4.07 5.79 9.41
N LEU A 88 -4.96 5.95 10.39
CA LEU A 88 -6.23 5.24 10.42
C LEU A 88 -7.27 5.92 9.52
N ASN A 89 -8.06 5.12 8.80
CA ASN A 89 -9.20 5.61 8.04
C ASN A 89 -10.47 5.60 8.89
N GLU A 90 -10.89 6.74 9.42
CA GLU A 90 -12.06 6.83 10.32
C GLU A 90 -13.41 6.50 9.65
N ARG A 91 -13.44 6.31 8.32
CA ARG A 91 -14.62 5.83 7.62
C ARG A 91 -14.80 4.31 7.72
N GLU A 92 -13.76 3.59 8.10
CA GLU A 92 -13.77 2.14 8.21
C GLU A 92 -14.00 1.71 9.66
N THR A 93 -14.95 0.79 9.86
CA THR A 93 -15.39 0.36 11.20
C THR A 93 -14.23 -0.18 12.04
N LEU A 94 -13.36 -1.02 11.46
CA LEU A 94 -12.22 -1.60 12.18
C LEU A 94 -11.21 -0.54 12.63
N HIS A 95 -10.94 0.44 11.78
CA HIS A 95 -10.05 1.55 12.09
C HIS A 95 -10.63 2.44 13.20
N LEU A 96 -11.94 2.71 13.16
CA LEU A 96 -12.63 3.43 14.23
C LEU A 96 -12.57 2.67 15.56
N MET A 97 -12.77 1.35 15.53
CA MET A 97 -12.64 0.49 16.72
C MET A 97 -11.21 0.56 17.28
N LEU A 98 -10.19 0.50 16.43
CA LEU A 98 -8.80 0.61 16.85
C LEU A 98 -8.52 1.98 17.47
N HIS A 99 -8.97 3.08 16.84
CA HIS A 99 -8.83 4.42 17.37
C HIS A 99 -9.48 4.54 18.77
N ASN A 100 -10.68 3.99 18.96
CA ASN A 100 -11.35 4.00 20.25
C ASN A 100 -10.57 3.19 21.31
N GLN A 101 -10.01 2.04 20.96
CA GLN A 101 -9.17 1.28 21.89
C GLN A 101 -7.88 2.03 22.25
N ILE A 102 -7.29 2.77 21.31
CA ILE A 102 -6.13 3.63 21.59
C ILE A 102 -6.51 4.75 22.57
N LYS A 103 -7.69 5.35 22.45
CA LYS A 103 -8.17 6.34 23.44
C LYS A 103 -8.33 5.76 24.83
N ILE A 104 -8.81 4.51 24.93
CA ILE A 104 -8.89 3.81 26.22
C ILE A 104 -7.49 3.48 26.75
N LEU A 105 -6.56 3.13 25.85
CA LEU A 105 -5.15 2.91 26.19
C LEU A 105 -4.48 4.18 26.73
N ASP A 106 -4.84 5.36 26.25
CA ASP A 106 -4.30 6.65 26.71
C ASP A 106 -4.47 6.80 28.25
N VAL A 107 -5.57 6.26 28.81
CA VAL A 107 -5.95 6.36 30.24
C VAL A 107 -5.96 5.01 30.96
N CYS A 108 -5.30 3.98 30.42
CA CYS A 108 -5.28 2.64 31.01
C CYS A 108 -4.58 2.62 32.38
N THR A 109 -4.98 1.66 33.22
CA THR A 109 -4.33 1.29 34.49
C THR A 109 -3.76 -0.12 34.39
N SER A 110 -2.93 -0.54 35.35
CA SER A 110 -2.41 -1.93 35.33
C SER A 110 -3.50 -3.01 35.39
N THR A 111 -4.68 -2.68 35.92
CA THR A 111 -5.82 -3.59 36.04
C THR A 111 -6.50 -3.91 34.71
N ASN A 112 -6.53 -2.96 33.77
CA ASN A 112 -7.23 -3.10 32.49
C ASN A 112 -6.28 -3.14 31.28
N TYR A 113 -4.99 -2.81 31.47
CA TYR A 113 -4.00 -2.71 30.41
C TYR A 113 -3.92 -3.97 29.53
N LEU A 114 -3.87 -5.17 30.13
CA LEU A 114 -3.71 -6.40 29.35
C LEU A 114 -4.87 -6.61 28.36
N ALA A 115 -6.11 -6.39 28.81
CA ALA A 115 -7.29 -6.53 27.97
C ALA A 115 -7.29 -5.50 26.82
N ILE A 116 -6.94 -4.24 27.12
CA ILE A 116 -6.87 -3.17 26.12
C ILE A 116 -5.75 -3.45 25.11
N ARG A 117 -4.55 -3.82 25.59
CA ARG A 117 -3.40 -4.19 24.75
C ARG A 117 -3.77 -5.29 23.78
N ASP A 118 -4.39 -6.37 24.28
CA ASP A 118 -4.74 -7.52 23.45
C ASP A 118 -5.77 -7.14 22.39
N LYS A 119 -6.73 -6.27 22.73
CA LYS A 119 -7.69 -5.74 21.76
C LYS A 119 -7.03 -4.84 20.70
N VAL A 120 -6.09 -3.98 21.09
CA VAL A 120 -5.31 -3.16 20.16
C VAL A 120 -4.51 -4.05 19.21
N ILE A 121 -3.86 -5.10 19.72
CA ILE A 121 -3.10 -6.06 18.90
C ILE A 121 -4.02 -6.82 17.94
N GLU A 122 -5.17 -7.29 18.42
CA GLU A 122 -6.15 -8.02 17.62
C GLU A 122 -6.63 -7.17 16.43
N LEU A 123 -7.12 -5.96 16.70
CA LEU A 123 -7.61 -5.04 15.66
C LEU A 123 -6.50 -4.66 14.68
N SER A 124 -5.30 -4.38 15.20
CA SER A 124 -4.13 -4.08 14.38
C SER A 124 -3.78 -5.22 13.43
N LYS A 125 -3.80 -6.49 13.90
CA LYS A 125 -3.53 -7.66 13.07
C LYS A 125 -4.55 -7.81 11.94
N ILE A 126 -5.82 -7.54 12.20
CA ILE A 126 -6.88 -7.64 11.19
C ILE A 126 -6.64 -6.59 10.10
N ILE A 127 -6.48 -5.31 10.49
CA ILE A 127 -6.23 -4.20 9.56
C ILE A 127 -4.97 -4.46 8.72
N LEU A 128 -3.86 -4.78 9.38
CA LEU A 128 -2.58 -5.00 8.68
C LEU A 128 -2.62 -6.23 7.76
N LYS A 129 -3.43 -7.24 8.08
CA LYS A 129 -3.61 -8.40 7.22
C LYS A 129 -4.40 -8.02 5.97
N GLU A 130 -5.50 -7.28 6.12
CA GLU A 130 -6.30 -6.82 4.98
C GLU A 130 -5.46 -6.00 4.01
N GLU A 131 -4.71 -5.03 4.52
CA GLU A 131 -3.81 -4.20 3.71
C GLU A 131 -2.68 -5.02 3.07
N TRP A 132 -2.16 -6.03 3.75
CA TRP A 132 -1.17 -6.95 3.18
C TRP A 132 -1.73 -7.79 2.03
N GLU A 133 -2.97 -8.26 2.13
CA GLU A 133 -3.61 -8.98 1.02
C GLU A 133 -3.80 -8.07 -0.20
N LYS A 134 -4.17 -6.80 -0.01
CA LYS A 134 -4.24 -5.79 -1.08
C LYS A 134 -2.88 -5.54 -1.75
N VAL A 135 -1.79 -5.45 -0.96
CA VAL A 135 -0.43 -5.33 -1.52
C VAL A 135 -0.08 -6.54 -2.39
N LYS A 136 -0.46 -7.76 -1.96
CA LYS A 136 -0.18 -8.98 -2.72
C LYS A 136 -0.98 -9.07 -4.01
N SER A 137 -2.27 -8.69 -4.02
CA SER A 137 -3.08 -8.70 -5.24
C SER A 137 -2.52 -7.72 -6.28
N GLU A 138 -2.25 -6.49 -5.85
CA GLU A 138 -1.67 -5.45 -6.71
C GLU A 138 -0.31 -5.86 -7.29
N ALA A 139 0.56 -6.48 -6.48
CA ALA A 139 1.87 -6.96 -6.91
C ALA A 139 1.79 -8.10 -7.94
N LYS A 140 0.72 -8.90 -7.93
CA LYS A 140 0.44 -9.94 -8.94
C LYS A 140 -0.22 -9.39 -10.20
N GLY A 141 -0.63 -8.12 -10.20
CA GLY A 141 -1.45 -7.53 -11.26
C GLY A 141 -2.92 -7.96 -11.20
N GLU A 142 -3.37 -8.49 -10.07
CA GLU A 142 -4.76 -8.79 -9.77
C GLU A 142 -5.37 -7.51 -9.14
N GLU A 143 -6.30 -6.85 -9.83
CA GLU A 143 -7.09 -5.73 -9.26
C GLU A 143 -7.97 -6.23 -8.10
#